data_AF-A0A978SX01-F1
#
_entry.id   AF-A0A978SX01-F1
#
_cell.length_a   1.000
_cell.length_b   1.000
_cell.length_c   1.000
_cell.angle_alpha   90.00
_cell.angle_beta   90.00
_cell.angle_gamma   90.00
#
_symmetry.space_group_name_H-M   'P 1'
#
loop_
_entity.id
_entity.type
_entity.pdbx_description
1 polymer ?
#
loop_
_entity_poly.entity_id
_entity_poly.type
_entity_poly.pdbx_seq_one_letter_code
_entity_poly.pdbx_strand_id
1 'polypeptide(L)'
;MLPLLKKVSGIALKLWNGCKIWRCSEQAREEKAGRNHFPSREAAECAIKKANLRENEYEAWNQEGNRLLLNRRYEEALAAFEKALQLKPNCSYAWQLRGDALRQTKRYAEALASYDKAIEFSATPISRYQALNARGALLLELENYEDALAAYDNALAICPNGMAAPHILEMKGIALSRLRRYDEAAVLFDTAYAKALEVCAKTL
;
A
#
# COMPACT_ATOMS: atom_id res chain seq x y z
N MET A 1 -12.67 53.51 -52.09
CA MET A 1 -13.56 53.05 -53.17
C MET A 1 -12.90 51.81 -53.79
N LEU A 2 -13.68 50.72 -53.93
CA LEU A 2 -13.49 49.44 -54.65
C LEU A 2 -12.52 49.44 -55.87
N PRO A 3 -12.23 48.30 -56.53
CA PRO A 3 -12.05 46.88 -56.12
C PRO A 3 -10.89 46.18 -56.89
N LEU A 4 -10.65 44.86 -56.71
CA LEU A 4 -10.78 43.85 -57.80
C LEU A 4 -10.48 42.41 -57.35
N LEU A 5 -11.32 41.53 -57.88
CA LEU A 5 -11.49 40.09 -57.72
C LEU A 5 -10.64 39.26 -58.73
N LYS A 6 -10.09 38.11 -58.31
CA LYS A 6 -10.40 36.71 -58.75
C LYS A 6 -9.18 35.74 -58.75
N LYS A 7 -9.31 34.70 -57.90
CA LYS A 7 -9.04 33.26 -58.11
C LYS A 7 -7.68 32.78 -58.66
N VAL A 8 -6.88 32.16 -57.78
CA VAL A 8 -6.36 30.77 -57.98
C VAL A 8 -6.53 30.00 -56.66
N SER A 9 -6.99 28.76 -56.79
CA SER A 9 -7.45 27.81 -55.77
C SER A 9 -6.36 26.84 -55.29
N GLY A 10 -6.49 26.36 -54.04
CA GLY A 10 -6.05 25.01 -53.66
C GLY A 10 -4.68 24.88 -52.98
N ILE A 11 -4.62 25.37 -51.75
CA ILE A 11 -3.49 25.29 -50.81
C ILE A 11 -3.31 23.86 -50.28
N ALA A 12 -2.06 23.36 -50.33
CA ALA A 12 -1.40 22.37 -49.46
C ALA A 12 -2.01 20.96 -49.23
N LEU A 13 -1.11 19.97 -49.09
CA LEU A 13 -1.34 18.54 -48.78
C LEU A 13 -1.98 17.69 -49.89
N LYS A 14 -1.14 17.01 -50.69
CA LYS A 14 -1.28 15.59 -51.06
C LYS A 14 -0.08 15.12 -51.89
N LEU A 15 0.24 13.82 -51.75
CA LEU A 15 1.23 13.00 -52.47
C LEU A 15 2.64 13.04 -51.81
N TRP A 16 3.01 12.26 -50.79
CA TRP A 16 2.72 10.85 -50.45
C TRP A 16 2.60 9.93 -51.66
N ASN A 17 3.74 9.64 -52.30
CA ASN A 17 3.95 8.45 -53.13
C ASN A 17 5.46 8.29 -53.40
N GLY A 18 6.07 7.25 -52.85
CA GLY A 18 7.46 6.91 -53.19
C GLY A 18 8.31 6.17 -52.16
N CYS A 19 7.75 5.23 -51.37
CA CYS A 19 8.58 4.31 -50.60
C CYS A 19 8.07 2.86 -50.75
N LYS A 20 8.41 2.24 -51.89
CA LYS A 20 8.12 0.83 -52.20
C LYS A 20 9.03 -0.17 -51.46
N ILE A 21 9.87 0.27 -50.52
CA ILE A 21 10.82 -0.59 -49.80
C ILE A 21 10.27 -1.05 -48.43
N TRP A 22 9.31 -0.34 -47.85
CA TRP A 22 8.85 -0.65 -46.48
C TRP A 22 7.79 -1.76 -46.38
N ARG A 23 7.11 -2.10 -47.49
CA ARG A 23 6.01 -3.07 -47.46
C ARG A 23 6.46 -4.54 -47.59
N CYS A 24 7.74 -4.80 -47.86
CA CYS A 24 8.29 -6.16 -47.94
C CYS A 24 8.78 -6.72 -46.59
N SER A 25 9.03 -5.90 -45.57
CA SER A 25 9.48 -6.40 -44.26
C SER A 25 8.35 -6.78 -43.30
N GLU A 26 7.13 -6.30 -43.56
CA GLU A 26 5.92 -6.68 -42.81
C GLU A 26 5.33 -7.99 -43.32
N GLN A 27 5.18 -8.16 -44.64
CA GLN A 27 4.67 -9.40 -45.23
C GLN A 27 5.59 -10.62 -45.00
N ALA A 28 6.91 -10.42 -44.89
CA ALA A 28 7.85 -11.50 -44.60
C ALA A 28 7.90 -11.92 -43.10
N ARG A 29 7.34 -11.11 -42.19
CA ARG A 29 7.26 -11.45 -40.75
C ARG A 29 6.01 -12.27 -40.42
N GLU A 30 4.98 -12.22 -41.25
CA GLU A 30 3.70 -12.89 -40.99
C GLU A 30 3.73 -14.39 -41.36
N GLU A 31 4.59 -14.82 -42.29
CA GLU A 31 4.62 -16.22 -42.74
C GLU A 31 5.45 -17.18 -41.84
N LYS A 32 6.24 -16.66 -40.89
CA LYS A 32 7.09 -17.49 -40.00
C LYS A 32 6.72 -17.44 -38.51
N ALA A 33 5.56 -16.89 -38.14
CA ALA A 33 5.08 -16.89 -36.77
C ALA A 33 3.99 -17.96 -36.53
N GLY A 34 4.20 -19.18 -37.02
CA GLY A 34 3.55 -20.35 -36.45
C GLY A 34 3.97 -20.50 -34.99
N ARG A 35 3.03 -20.26 -34.07
CA ARG A 35 3.16 -20.27 -32.60
C ARG A 35 3.89 -19.06 -31.99
N ASN A 36 3.30 -17.88 -32.12
CA ASN A 36 3.37 -16.88 -31.05
C ASN A 36 1.95 -16.36 -30.79
N HIS A 37 1.31 -16.87 -29.73
CA HIS A 37 0.04 -16.34 -29.25
C HIS A 37 0.28 -14.97 -28.61
N PHE A 38 0.43 -13.94 -29.43
CA PHE A 38 0.25 -12.56 -28.96
C PHE A 38 -1.25 -12.37 -28.72
N PRO A 39 -1.69 -11.99 -27.50
CA PRO A 39 -3.10 -11.69 -27.27
C PRO A 39 -3.52 -10.59 -28.25
N SER A 40 -4.64 -10.78 -28.94
CA SER A 40 -5.19 -9.75 -29.81
C SER A 40 -5.37 -8.45 -29.02
N ARG A 41 -5.28 -7.29 -29.68
CA ARG A 41 -5.48 -5.98 -29.03
C ARG A 41 -6.78 -5.95 -28.20
N GLU A 42 -7.84 -6.54 -28.73
CA GLU A 42 -9.13 -6.69 -28.04
C GLU A 42 -9.06 -7.61 -26.81
N ALA A 43 -8.30 -8.71 -26.86
CA ALA A 43 -8.09 -9.58 -25.71
C ALA A 43 -7.27 -8.88 -24.61
N ALA A 44 -6.27 -8.07 -24.99
CA ALA A 44 -5.52 -7.24 -24.05
C ALA A 44 -6.41 -6.15 -23.43
N GLU A 45 -7.22 -5.45 -24.22
CA GLU A 45 -8.20 -4.46 -23.72
C GLU A 45 -9.24 -5.09 -22.78
N CYS A 46 -9.73 -6.29 -23.10
CA CYS A 46 -10.64 -7.06 -22.23
C CYS A 46 -9.97 -7.46 -20.91
N ALA A 47 -8.70 -7.90 -20.95
CA ALA A 47 -7.93 -8.25 -19.77
C ALA A 47 -7.70 -7.05 -18.86
N ILE A 48 -7.34 -5.88 -19.43
CA ILE A 48 -7.19 -4.62 -18.69
C ILE A 48 -8.52 -4.21 -18.03
N LYS A 49 -9.63 -4.28 -18.77
CA LYS A 49 -10.96 -3.98 -18.21
C LYS A 49 -11.32 -4.90 -17.03
N LYS A 50 -11.05 -6.20 -17.16
CA LYS A 50 -11.27 -7.17 -16.06
C LYS A 50 -10.37 -6.88 -14.86
N ALA A 51 -9.11 -6.53 -15.07
CA ALA A 51 -8.18 -6.16 -14.00
C ALA A 51 -8.67 -4.91 -13.25
N ASN A 52 -9.10 -3.88 -13.98
CA ASN A 52 -9.64 -2.64 -13.39
C ASN A 52 -10.92 -2.91 -12.57
N LEU A 53 -11.81 -3.78 -13.04
CA LEU A 53 -12.99 -4.17 -12.28
C LEU A 53 -12.60 -4.83 -10.95
N ARG A 54 -11.63 -5.75 -10.96
CA ARG A 54 -11.13 -6.41 -9.74
C ARG A 54 -10.46 -5.42 -8.78
N GLU A 55 -9.70 -4.46 -9.28
CA GLU A 55 -9.07 -3.43 -8.45
C GLU A 55 -10.15 -2.54 -7.80
N ASN A 56 -11.16 -2.11 -8.57
CA ASN A 56 -12.27 -1.33 -8.02
C ASN A 56 -13.09 -2.11 -6.98
N GLU A 57 -13.34 -3.40 -7.23
CA GLU A 57 -14.02 -4.29 -6.28
C GLU A 57 -13.20 -4.47 -5.00
N TYR A 58 -11.88 -4.64 -5.12
CA TYR A 58 -10.97 -4.70 -3.98
C TYR A 58 -11.06 -3.42 -3.13
N GLU A 59 -10.95 -2.25 -3.78
CA GLU A 59 -11.01 -0.96 -3.10
C GLU A 59 -12.34 -0.77 -2.37
N ALA A 60 -13.47 -1.14 -3.00
CA ALA A 60 -14.79 -1.07 -2.39
C ALA A 60 -14.90 -1.93 -1.13
N TRP A 61 -14.44 -3.20 -1.18
CA TRP A 61 -14.45 -4.07 0.00
C TRP A 61 -13.52 -3.58 1.10
N ASN A 62 -12.35 -3.06 0.75
CA ASN A 62 -11.40 -2.53 1.73
C ASN A 62 -11.94 -1.26 2.41
N GLN A 63 -12.57 -0.36 1.66
CA GLN A 63 -13.22 0.84 2.21
C GLN A 63 -14.40 0.48 3.10
N GLU A 64 -15.24 -0.47 2.68
CA GLU A 64 -16.37 -0.94 3.49
C GLU A 64 -15.89 -1.61 4.78
N GLY A 65 -14.86 -2.47 4.72
CA GLY A 65 -14.25 -3.06 5.90
C GLY A 65 -13.72 -2.01 6.88
N ASN A 66 -13.03 -0.98 6.38
CA ASN A 66 -12.54 0.12 7.21
C ASN A 66 -13.70 0.91 7.85
N ARG A 67 -14.75 1.21 7.08
CA ARG A 67 -15.95 1.89 7.58
C ARG A 67 -16.64 1.07 8.68
N LEU A 68 -16.74 -0.25 8.52
CA LEU A 68 -17.32 -1.15 9.52
C LEU A 68 -16.45 -1.24 10.78
N LEU A 69 -15.13 -1.29 10.61
CA LEU A 69 -14.15 -1.26 11.70
C LEU A 69 -14.30 0.00 12.55
N LEU A 70 -14.39 1.17 11.91
CA LEU A 70 -14.62 2.46 12.60
C LEU A 70 -15.97 2.50 13.33
N ASN A 71 -16.99 1.85 12.77
CA ASN A 71 -18.31 1.70 13.40
C ASN A 71 -18.38 0.56 14.43
N ARG A 72 -17.24 -0.06 14.78
CA ARG A 72 -17.14 -1.17 15.74
C ARG A 72 -17.92 -2.44 15.37
N ARG A 73 -18.27 -2.61 14.09
CA ARG A 73 -18.91 -3.82 13.54
C ARG A 73 -17.82 -4.77 13.07
N TYR A 74 -17.11 -5.36 14.03
CA TYR A 74 -15.83 -6.02 13.78
C TYR A 74 -15.96 -7.29 12.94
N GLU A 75 -16.94 -8.14 13.20
CA GLU A 75 -17.16 -9.39 12.47
C GLU A 75 -17.51 -9.15 11.00
N GLU A 76 -18.28 -8.10 10.73
CA GLU A 76 -18.63 -7.70 9.36
C GLU A 76 -17.43 -7.06 8.66
N ALA A 77 -16.63 -6.27 9.38
CA ALA A 77 -15.36 -5.76 8.87
C ALA A 77 -14.43 -6.89 8.45
N LEU A 78 -14.33 -7.96 9.26
CA LEU A 78 -13.54 -9.15 8.93
C LEU A 78 -14.02 -9.81 7.64
N ALA A 79 -15.33 -10.00 7.48
CA ALA A 79 -15.89 -10.56 6.25
C ALA A 79 -15.60 -9.68 5.01
N ALA A 80 -15.64 -8.35 5.16
CA ALA A 80 -15.28 -7.42 4.10
C ALA A 80 -13.78 -7.48 3.75
N PHE A 81 -12.90 -7.50 4.75
CA PHE A 81 -11.46 -7.64 4.53
C PHE A 81 -11.09 -9.00 3.95
N GLU A 82 -11.79 -10.08 4.30
CA GLU A 82 -11.61 -11.39 3.67
C GLU A 82 -11.90 -11.36 2.17
N LYS A 83 -12.99 -10.72 1.76
CA LYS A 83 -13.29 -10.52 0.34
C LYS A 83 -12.25 -9.65 -0.36
N ALA A 84 -11.82 -8.56 0.29
CA ALA A 84 -10.74 -7.71 -0.24
C ALA A 84 -9.45 -8.54 -0.45
N LEU A 85 -9.04 -9.32 0.55
CA LEU A 85 -7.83 -10.14 0.49
C LEU A 85 -7.94 -11.32 -0.49
N GLN A 86 -9.14 -11.83 -0.79
CA GLN A 86 -9.33 -12.80 -1.88
C GLN A 86 -9.04 -12.18 -3.26
N LEU A 87 -9.36 -10.90 -3.45
CA LEU A 87 -9.08 -10.17 -4.69
C LEU A 87 -7.61 -9.73 -4.76
N LYS A 88 -7.05 -9.29 -3.63
CA LYS A 88 -5.66 -8.79 -3.52
C LYS A 88 -4.96 -9.33 -2.26
N PRO A 89 -4.42 -10.56 -2.31
CA PRO A 89 -3.82 -11.22 -1.15
C PRO A 89 -2.57 -10.55 -0.59
N ASN A 90 -1.93 -9.68 -1.37
CA ASN A 90 -0.67 -9.02 -1.04
C ASN A 90 -0.85 -7.56 -0.60
N CYS A 91 -2.06 -7.13 -0.20
CA CYS A 91 -2.22 -5.78 0.34
C CYS A 91 -1.90 -5.74 1.84
N SER A 92 -0.77 -5.11 2.19
CA SER A 92 -0.36 -4.93 3.59
C SER A 92 -1.39 -4.16 4.43
N TYR A 93 -2.02 -3.14 3.85
CA TYR A 93 -2.98 -2.29 4.56
C TYR A 93 -4.25 -3.07 4.95
N ALA A 94 -4.80 -3.88 4.05
CA ALA A 94 -5.95 -4.74 4.34
C ALA A 94 -5.62 -5.78 5.42
N TRP A 95 -4.43 -6.38 5.39
CA TRP A 95 -3.95 -7.28 6.44
C TRP A 95 -3.82 -6.61 7.80
N GLN A 96 -3.31 -5.37 7.84
CA GLN A 96 -3.20 -4.60 9.08
C GLN A 96 -4.59 -4.32 9.68
N LEU A 97 -5.53 -3.82 8.88
CA LEU A 97 -6.89 -3.51 9.35
C LEU A 97 -7.67 -4.77 9.77
N ARG A 98 -7.45 -5.90 9.08
CA ARG A 98 -7.94 -7.21 9.52
C ARG A 98 -7.38 -7.56 10.89
N GLY A 99 -6.08 -7.37 11.11
CA GLY A 99 -5.43 -7.57 12.41
C GLY A 99 -6.06 -6.71 13.51
N ASP A 100 -6.33 -5.43 13.22
CA ASP A 100 -7.00 -4.52 14.15
C ASP A 100 -8.41 -5.02 14.51
N ALA A 101 -9.21 -5.44 13.53
CA ALA A 101 -10.53 -6.02 13.76
C ALA A 101 -10.47 -7.32 14.60
N LEU A 102 -9.48 -8.18 14.36
CA LEU A 102 -9.24 -9.41 15.13
C LEU A 102 -8.82 -9.11 16.56
N ARG A 103 -7.98 -8.09 16.78
CA ARG A 103 -7.61 -7.63 18.12
C ARG A 103 -8.84 -7.19 18.92
N GLN A 104 -9.73 -6.41 18.31
CA GLN A 104 -10.95 -5.94 18.98
C GLN A 104 -11.92 -7.07 19.33
N THR A 105 -11.89 -8.17 18.57
CA THR A 105 -12.68 -9.39 18.84
C THR A 105 -11.93 -10.41 19.70
N LYS A 106 -10.76 -10.04 20.26
CA LYS A 106 -9.89 -10.88 21.10
C LYS A 106 -9.37 -12.16 20.42
N ARG A 107 -9.38 -12.20 19.09
CA ARG A 107 -8.82 -13.30 18.27
C ARG A 107 -7.32 -13.06 18.06
N TYR A 108 -6.58 -13.00 19.16
CA TYR A 108 -5.22 -12.47 19.20
C TYR A 108 -4.20 -13.23 18.36
N ALA A 109 -4.29 -14.56 18.30
CA ALA A 109 -3.39 -15.36 17.46
C ALA A 109 -3.55 -15.06 15.96
N GLU A 110 -4.79 -14.91 15.50
CA GLU A 110 -5.09 -14.55 14.11
C GLU A 110 -4.73 -13.09 13.81
N ALA A 111 -4.85 -12.21 14.81
CA ALA A 111 -4.43 -10.81 14.71
C ALA A 111 -2.91 -10.72 14.49
N LEU A 112 -2.11 -11.45 15.28
CA LEU A 112 -0.66 -11.54 15.10
C LEU A 112 -0.30 -12.07 13.71
N ALA A 113 -0.93 -13.16 13.27
CA ALA A 113 -0.71 -13.69 11.92
C ALA A 113 -1.06 -12.68 10.82
N SER A 114 -2.11 -11.88 11.02
CA SER A 114 -2.49 -10.82 10.08
C SER A 114 -1.47 -9.68 10.05
N TYR A 115 -0.93 -9.27 11.20
CA TYR A 115 0.14 -8.28 11.24
C TYR A 115 1.44 -8.81 10.63
N ASP A 116 1.79 -10.08 10.84
CA ASP A 116 2.96 -10.70 10.21
C ASP A 116 2.82 -10.70 8.68
N LYS A 117 1.62 -10.98 8.15
CA LYS A 117 1.32 -10.82 6.72
C LYS A 117 1.39 -9.38 6.25
N ALA A 118 0.94 -8.41 7.05
CA ALA A 118 1.07 -7.00 6.73
C ALA A 118 2.55 -6.56 6.64
N ILE A 119 3.41 -7.09 7.51
CA ILE A 119 4.87 -6.87 7.47
C ILE A 119 5.47 -7.53 6.23
N GLU A 120 5.13 -8.79 5.93
CA GLU A 120 5.62 -9.53 4.76
C GLU A 120 5.31 -8.79 3.44
N PHE A 121 4.09 -8.30 3.29
CA PHE A 121 3.62 -7.62 2.07
C PHE A 121 3.83 -6.11 2.06
N SER A 122 4.56 -5.56 3.04
CA SER A 122 4.82 -4.13 3.11
C SER A 122 5.71 -3.67 1.95
N ALA A 123 5.13 -2.84 1.06
CA ALA A 123 5.84 -2.29 -0.10
C ALA A 123 6.68 -1.05 0.25
N THR A 124 6.34 -0.35 1.34
CA THR A 124 7.02 0.88 1.76
C THR A 124 7.53 0.79 3.19
N PRO A 125 8.63 1.49 3.53
CA PRO A 125 9.12 1.59 4.90
C PRO A 125 8.02 2.04 5.89
N ILE A 126 7.19 3.01 5.47
CA ILE A 126 6.09 3.54 6.29
C ILE A 126 5.04 2.47 6.60
N SER A 127 4.60 1.69 5.60
CA SER A 127 3.63 0.62 5.81
C SER A 127 4.19 -0.52 6.68
N ARG A 128 5.47 -0.85 6.51
CA ARG A 128 6.16 -1.84 7.35
C ARG A 128 6.22 -1.39 8.80
N TYR A 129 6.59 -0.13 9.00
CA TYR A 129 6.64 0.51 10.30
C TYR A 129 5.27 0.49 11.01
N GLN A 130 4.18 0.82 10.30
CA GLN A 130 2.83 0.79 10.86
C GLN A 130 2.41 -0.61 11.31
N ALA A 131 2.70 -1.63 10.50
CA ALA A 131 2.41 -3.02 10.85
C ALA A 131 3.23 -3.51 12.04
N LEU A 132 4.53 -3.17 12.12
CA LEU A 132 5.39 -3.48 13.27
C LEU A 132 4.90 -2.82 14.55
N ASN A 133 4.46 -1.55 14.48
CA ASN A 133 3.87 -0.86 15.62
C ASN A 133 2.58 -1.54 16.10
N ALA A 134 1.67 -1.88 15.17
CA ALA A 134 0.43 -2.56 15.49
C ALA A 134 0.68 -3.94 16.14
N ARG A 135 1.65 -4.70 15.61
CA ARG A 135 2.12 -5.97 16.18
C ARG A 135 2.68 -5.78 17.59
N GLY A 136 3.58 -4.80 17.79
CA GLY A 136 4.16 -4.50 19.10
C GLY A 136 3.10 -4.12 20.14
N ALA A 137 2.10 -3.33 19.75
CA ALA A 137 1.00 -2.94 20.62
C ALA A 137 0.15 -4.14 21.05
N LEU A 138 -0.11 -5.09 20.14
CA LEU A 138 -0.80 -6.33 20.49
C LEU A 138 0.05 -7.21 21.42
N LEU A 139 1.36 -7.31 21.19
CA LEU A 139 2.25 -8.09 22.06
C LEU A 139 2.35 -7.51 23.47
N LEU A 140 2.32 -6.18 23.60
CA LEU A 140 2.19 -5.50 24.88
C LEU A 140 0.90 -5.88 25.62
N GLU A 141 -0.24 -5.92 24.92
CA GLU A 141 -1.54 -6.34 25.48
C GLU A 141 -1.52 -7.79 25.93
N LEU A 142 -0.78 -8.65 25.22
CA LEU A 142 -0.58 -10.06 25.55
C LEU A 142 0.51 -10.31 26.60
N GLU A 143 1.08 -9.26 27.17
CA GLU A 143 2.18 -9.31 28.15
C GLU A 143 3.46 -9.98 27.64
N ASN A 144 3.60 -10.14 26.31
CA ASN A 144 4.82 -10.62 25.68
C ASN A 144 5.74 -9.43 25.40
N TYR A 145 6.35 -8.92 26.46
CA TYR A 145 7.07 -7.66 26.45
C TYR A 145 8.37 -7.74 25.63
N GLU A 146 9.10 -8.85 25.67
CA GLU A 146 10.35 -9.04 24.94
C GLU A 146 10.13 -9.00 23.42
N ASP A 147 9.11 -9.70 22.92
CA ASP A 147 8.77 -9.64 21.49
C ASP A 147 8.19 -8.29 21.09
N ALA A 148 7.49 -7.60 22.00
CA ALA A 148 7.04 -6.22 21.78
C ALA A 148 8.22 -5.26 21.62
N LEU A 149 9.25 -5.38 22.47
CA LEU A 149 10.48 -4.60 22.36
C LEU A 149 11.16 -4.82 21.01
N ALA A 150 11.29 -6.09 20.57
CA ALA A 150 11.86 -6.42 19.27
C ALA A 150 11.06 -5.81 18.10
N ALA A 151 9.72 -5.83 18.18
CA ALA A 151 8.87 -5.20 17.18
C ALA A 151 9.06 -3.68 17.12
N TYR A 152 9.16 -3.02 18.28
CA TYR A 152 9.40 -1.58 18.36
C TYR A 152 10.80 -1.18 17.91
N ASP A 153 11.82 -1.99 18.20
CA ASP A 153 13.19 -1.78 17.71
C ASP A 153 13.26 -1.86 16.19
N ASN A 154 12.60 -2.87 15.60
CA ASN A 154 12.48 -2.98 14.15
C ASN A 154 11.73 -1.79 13.54
N ALA A 155 10.69 -1.26 14.21
CA ALA A 155 9.98 -0.07 13.76
C ALA A 155 10.87 1.19 13.82
N LEU A 156 11.57 1.41 14.93
CA LEU A 156 12.47 2.57 15.10
C LEU A 156 13.68 2.52 14.16
N ALA A 157 14.17 1.34 13.80
CA ALA A 157 15.22 1.19 12.79
C ALA A 157 14.79 1.70 11.41
N ILE A 158 13.49 1.60 11.08
CA ILE A 158 12.95 2.09 9.81
C ILE A 158 12.76 3.61 9.82
N CYS A 159 12.20 4.14 10.91
CA CYS A 159 11.84 5.56 11.00
C CYS A 159 12.28 6.16 12.35
N PRO A 160 13.59 6.38 12.55
CA PRO A 160 14.12 6.83 13.86
C PRO A 160 13.75 8.28 14.19
N ASN A 161 13.45 9.09 13.18
CA ASN A 161 13.14 10.52 13.30
C ASN A 161 11.78 10.89 12.70
N GLY A 162 10.91 9.90 12.48
CA GLY A 162 9.56 10.16 11.98
C GLY A 162 8.66 10.83 13.00
N MET A 163 7.58 11.45 12.53
CA MET A 163 6.55 12.06 13.39
C MET A 163 6.00 11.08 14.44
N ALA A 164 5.92 9.79 14.12
CA ALA A 164 5.42 8.76 15.02
C ALA A 164 6.51 8.09 15.89
N ALA A 165 7.80 8.44 15.71
CA ALA A 165 8.89 7.86 16.51
C ALA A 165 8.76 8.11 18.02
N PRO A 166 8.34 9.31 18.51
CA PRO A 166 8.10 9.53 19.94
C PRO A 166 7.11 8.54 20.55
N HIS A 167 5.99 8.27 19.86
CA HIS A 167 4.98 7.32 20.31
C HIS A 167 5.55 5.89 20.44
N ILE A 168 6.41 5.45 19.53
CA ILE A 168 7.03 4.12 19.62
C ILE A 168 8.01 4.03 20.79
N LEU A 169 8.80 5.08 21.02
CA LEU A 169 9.71 5.14 22.16
C LEU A 169 8.94 5.09 23.49
N GLU A 170 7.79 5.76 23.56
CA GLU A 170 6.88 5.68 24.71
C GLU A 170 6.37 4.25 24.92
N MET A 171 5.84 3.60 23.88
CA MET A 171 5.36 2.22 23.97
C MET A 171 6.48 1.25 24.37
N LYS A 172 7.69 1.45 23.84
CA LYS A 172 8.88 0.67 24.22
C LYS A 172 9.27 0.92 25.69
N GLY A 173 9.18 2.16 26.18
CA GLY A 173 9.37 2.52 27.59
C GLY A 173 8.34 1.85 28.51
N ILE A 174 7.09 1.75 28.07
CA ILE A 174 6.03 1.01 28.78
C ILE A 174 6.39 -0.48 28.87
N ALA A 175 6.82 -1.09 27.76
CA ALA A 175 7.26 -2.49 27.74
C ALA A 175 8.41 -2.74 28.74
N LEU A 176 9.44 -1.89 28.75
CA LEU A 176 10.56 -1.98 29.69
C LEU A 176 10.12 -1.80 31.16
N SER A 177 9.18 -0.89 31.41
CA SER A 177 8.62 -0.66 32.74
C SER A 177 7.91 -1.91 33.27
N ARG A 178 7.19 -2.62 32.40
CA ARG A 178 6.54 -3.90 32.74
C ARG A 178 7.57 -5.00 33.06
N LEU A 179 8.71 -4.98 32.38
CA LEU A 179 9.87 -5.84 32.66
C LEU A 179 10.74 -5.39 33.86
N ARG A 180 10.31 -4.37 34.62
CA ARG A 180 11.07 -3.80 35.76
C ARG A 180 12.42 -3.16 35.38
N ARG A 181 12.65 -2.89 34.09
CA ARG A 181 13.86 -2.22 33.56
C ARG A 181 13.66 -0.70 33.57
N TYR A 182 13.50 -0.15 34.77
CA TYR A 182 13.05 1.23 34.96
C TYR A 182 14.06 2.28 34.49
N ASP A 183 15.36 2.03 34.68
CA ASP A 183 16.41 2.97 34.25
C ASP A 183 16.40 3.16 32.73
N GLU A 184 16.27 2.06 31.98
CA GLU A 184 16.18 2.11 30.53
C GLU A 184 14.85 2.73 30.06
N ALA A 185 13.75 2.47 30.76
CA ALA A 185 12.46 3.08 30.46
C ALA A 185 12.49 4.60 30.62
N ALA A 186 13.08 5.10 31.70
CA ALA A 186 13.21 6.54 31.97
C ALA A 186 13.97 7.25 30.83
N VAL A 187 15.09 6.68 30.38
CA VAL A 187 15.86 7.21 29.24
C VAL A 187 15.00 7.26 27.97
N LEU A 188 14.18 6.25 27.71
CA LEU A 188 13.30 6.25 26.54
C LEU A 188 12.20 7.31 26.62
N PHE A 189 11.61 7.53 27.80
CA PHE A 189 10.60 8.58 27.98
C PHE A 189 11.19 9.98 27.77
N ASP A 190 12.37 10.25 28.31
CA ASP A 190 13.09 11.51 28.10
C ASP A 190 13.43 11.70 26.61
N THR A 191 13.89 10.64 25.95
CA THR A 191 14.20 10.65 24.51
C THR A 191 12.96 10.87 23.66
N ALA A 192 11.83 10.25 24.02
CA ALA A 192 10.54 10.42 23.34
C ALA A 192 10.09 11.88 23.42
N TYR A 193 10.15 12.47 24.62
CA TYR A 193 9.77 13.86 24.84
C TYR A 193 10.66 14.83 24.05
N ALA A 194 11.98 14.65 24.08
CA ALA A 194 12.92 15.48 23.31
C ALA A 194 12.63 15.41 21.80
N LYS A 195 12.40 14.21 21.25
CA LYS A 195 12.06 14.04 19.83
C LYS A 195 10.70 14.65 19.48
N ALA A 196 9.72 14.57 20.37
CA ALA A 196 8.42 15.20 20.15
C ALA A 196 8.56 16.72 20.00
N LEU A 197 9.38 17.36 20.82
CA LEU A 197 9.67 18.80 20.72
C LEU A 197 10.35 19.15 19.38
N GLU A 198 11.31 18.34 18.93
CA GLU A 198 11.97 18.56 17.63
C GLU A 198 11.00 18.47 16.46
N VAL A 199 10.04 17.54 16.50
CA VAL A 199 9.01 17.39 15.46
C VAL A 199 8.11 18.62 15.45
N CYS A 200 7.60 19.03 16.61
CA CYS A 200 6.76 20.23 16.74
C CYS A 200 7.46 21.49 16.23
N ALA A 201 8.75 21.66 16.54
CA ALA A 201 9.54 22.81 16.11
C ALA A 201 9.76 22.88 14.59
N LYS A 202 9.73 21.74 13.87
CA LYS A 202 9.90 21.69 12.40
C LYS A 202 8.60 21.89 11.63
N THR A 203 7.46 21.77 12.29
CA THR A 203 6.12 21.90 11.69
C THR A 203 5.51 23.29 11.86
N LEU A 204 6.17 24.18 12.59
CA LEU A 204 5.85 25.60 12.76
C LEU A 204 6.62 26.45 11.74
#